data_AF-A0A1Y6FY39-F1
#
_entry.id   AF-A0A1Y6FY39-F1
#
_cell.length_a   1.000
_cell.length_b   1.000
_cell.length_c   1.000
_cell.angle_alpha   90.00
_cell.angle_beta   90.00
_cell.angle_gamma   90.00
#
_symmetry.space_group_name_H-M   'P 1'
#
loop_
_entity.id
_entity.type
_entity.pdbx_description
1 polymer ?
#
loop_
_entity_poly.entity_id
_entity_poly.type
_entity_poly.pdbx_seq_one_letter_code
_entity_poly.pdbx_strand_id
1 'polypeptide(L)'
;MGKKETAFNDIVRKMRKEIFGKGPERIFTHFVDNMAITTMYGILTPTEKFIAQSQEGKKVIHSARTEMIRDIYKQKIPEGMEEIVGSKLLHLFSDAKIEEDMAVSVFIFEKTIE
;
A
#
# COMPACT_ATOMS: atom_id res chain seq x y z
N MET A 1 -11.92 5.89 -13.16
CA MET A 1 -10.65 6.14 -12.46
C MET A 1 -9.80 6.99 -13.38
N GLY A 2 -9.23 8.10 -12.89
CA GLY A 2 -8.44 9.00 -13.71
C GLY A 2 -7.07 8.39 -14.09
N LYS A 3 -6.39 9.07 -15.02
CA LYS A 3 -5.06 8.64 -15.50
C LYS A 3 -4.00 8.70 -14.39
N LYS A 4 -4.08 9.71 -13.50
CA LYS A 4 -3.15 9.86 -12.37
C LYS A 4 -3.30 8.73 -11.35
N GLU A 5 -4.53 8.40 -10.95
CA GLU A 5 -4.79 7.32 -9.98
C GLU A 5 -4.39 5.96 -10.54
N THR A 6 -4.53 5.75 -11.85
CA THR A 6 -4.04 4.53 -12.53
C THR A 6 -2.52 4.45 -12.45
N ALA A 7 -1.80 5.52 -12.74
CA ALA A 7 -0.34 5.54 -12.63
C ALA A 7 0.13 5.37 -11.16
N PHE A 8 -0.57 6.00 -10.22
CA PHE A 8 -0.30 5.84 -8.78
C PHE A 8 -0.50 4.39 -8.32
N ASN A 9 -1.59 3.75 -8.77
CA ASN A 9 -1.84 2.33 -8.52
C ASN A 9 -0.70 1.44 -9.01
N ASP A 10 -0.14 1.72 -10.18
CA ASP A 10 0.94 0.92 -10.75
C ASP A 10 2.23 1.04 -9.93
N ILE A 11 2.55 2.25 -9.45
CA ILE A 11 3.68 2.46 -8.51
C ILE A 11 3.47 1.67 -7.23
N VAL A 12 2.31 1.83 -6.58
CA VAL A 12 2.03 1.12 -5.32
C VAL A 12 2.08 -0.39 -5.56
N ARG A 13 1.50 -0.90 -6.65
CA ARG A 13 1.51 -2.33 -6.98
C ARG A 13 2.93 -2.86 -7.17
N LYS A 14 3.77 -2.15 -7.94
CA LYS A 14 5.17 -2.52 -8.18
C LYS A 14 5.95 -2.57 -6.87
N MET A 15 5.83 -1.52 -6.07
CA MET A 15 6.48 -1.42 -4.76
C MET A 15 6.06 -2.58 -3.83
N ARG A 16 4.77 -2.92 -3.76
CA ARG A 16 4.29 -4.04 -2.92
C ARG A 16 4.88 -5.37 -3.38
N LYS A 17 4.98 -5.57 -4.69
CA LYS A 17 5.61 -6.76 -5.29
C LYS A 17 7.10 -6.84 -4.96
N GLU A 18 7.81 -5.73 -4.98
CA GLU A 18 9.24 -5.68 -4.65
C GLU A 18 9.51 -6.04 -3.19
N ILE A 19 8.69 -5.55 -2.25
CA ILE A 19 8.88 -5.81 -0.81
C ILE A 19 8.43 -7.22 -0.42
N PHE A 20 7.21 -7.61 -0.82
CA PHE A 20 6.55 -8.81 -0.30
C PHE A 20 6.52 -9.97 -1.31
N GLY A 21 7.11 -9.82 -2.49
CA GLY A 21 7.06 -10.81 -3.56
C GLY A 21 5.71 -10.90 -4.30
N LYS A 22 4.66 -10.22 -3.80
CA LYS A 22 3.35 -10.13 -4.45
C LYS A 22 2.76 -8.73 -4.34
N GLY A 23 2.38 -8.18 -5.50
CA GLY A 23 1.52 -7.00 -5.58
C GLY A 23 0.05 -7.40 -5.40
N PRO A 24 -0.81 -6.45 -4.98
CA PRO A 24 -2.24 -6.71 -4.87
C PRO A 24 -2.81 -7.20 -6.21
N GLU A 25 -3.85 -8.01 -6.18
CA GLU A 25 -4.59 -8.44 -7.37
C GLU A 25 -5.44 -7.28 -7.90
N ARG A 26 -6.15 -6.60 -6.99
CA ARG A 26 -6.95 -5.41 -7.28
C ARG A 26 -6.49 -4.25 -6.41
N ILE A 27 -6.43 -3.07 -6.99
CA ILE A 27 -6.00 -1.85 -6.32
C ILE A 27 -6.81 -0.68 -6.87
N PHE A 28 -7.24 0.19 -5.97
CA PHE A 28 -8.00 1.39 -6.29
C PHE A 28 -7.44 2.53 -5.46
N THR A 29 -7.21 3.68 -6.09
CA THR A 29 -6.77 4.89 -5.41
C THR A 29 -7.77 5.99 -5.68
N HIS A 30 -8.12 6.72 -4.62
CA HIS A 30 -8.90 7.95 -4.67
C HIS A 30 -8.03 9.08 -4.14
N PHE A 31 -7.95 10.17 -4.89
CA PHE A 31 -7.35 11.42 -4.41
C PHE A 31 -8.44 12.25 -3.74
N VAL A 32 -8.13 12.75 -2.55
CA VAL A 32 -9.02 13.58 -1.75
C VAL A 32 -8.16 14.64 -1.08
N ASP A 33 -8.30 15.90 -1.51
CA ASP A 33 -7.44 17.01 -1.08
C ASP A 33 -5.94 16.67 -1.25
N ASN A 34 -5.18 16.60 -0.15
CA ASN A 34 -3.75 16.26 -0.15
C ASN A 34 -3.49 14.78 0.13
N MET A 35 -4.50 13.92 0.02
CA MET A 35 -4.40 12.50 0.35
C MET A 35 -4.61 11.61 -0.88
N ALA A 36 -3.80 10.56 -0.98
CA ALA A 36 -4.14 9.39 -1.79
C ALA A 36 -4.57 8.25 -0.87
N ILE A 37 -5.82 7.79 -1.04
CA ILE A 37 -6.40 6.67 -0.29
C ILE A 37 -6.43 5.46 -1.21
N THR A 38 -5.61 4.47 -0.91
CA THR A 38 -5.43 3.27 -1.72
C THR A 38 -6.00 2.05 -1.01
N THR A 39 -7.00 1.40 -1.62
CA THR A 39 -7.55 0.12 -1.18
C THR A 39 -7.01 -1.01 -2.05
N MET A 40 -6.54 -2.08 -1.41
CA MET A 40 -5.87 -3.22 -2.04
C MET A 40 -6.54 -4.52 -1.64
N TYR A 41 -6.69 -5.45 -2.59
CA TYR A 41 -7.23 -6.79 -2.37
C TYR A 41 -6.31 -7.85 -3.00
N GLY A 42 -6.29 -9.05 -2.43
CA GLY A 42 -5.42 -10.13 -2.89
C GLY A 42 -3.96 -9.81 -2.62
N ILE A 43 -3.64 -9.34 -1.41
CA ILE A 43 -2.31 -8.87 -1.05
C ILE A 43 -1.37 -10.02 -0.65
N LEU A 44 -1.93 -11.11 -0.14
CA LEU A 44 -1.18 -12.23 0.46
C LEU A 44 -0.66 -13.21 -0.60
N THR A 45 0.60 -13.61 -0.45
CA THR A 45 1.20 -14.73 -1.16
C THR A 45 0.58 -16.06 -0.72
N PRO A 46 0.71 -17.14 -1.51
CA PRO A 46 0.28 -18.47 -1.09
C PRO A 46 0.89 -18.91 0.25
N THR A 47 2.17 -18.60 0.46
CA THR A 47 2.89 -18.90 1.71
C THR A 47 2.30 -18.14 2.90
N GLU A 48 2.04 -16.83 2.75
CA GLU A 48 1.41 -16.05 3.82
C GLU A 48 -0.01 -16.52 4.11
N LYS A 49 -0.79 -16.91 3.09
CA LYS A 49 -2.13 -17.49 3.28
C LYS A 49 -2.07 -18.79 4.10
N PHE A 50 -1.06 -19.63 3.85
CA PHE A 50 -0.84 -20.84 4.62
C PHE A 50 -0.49 -20.53 6.08
N ILE A 51 0.45 -19.59 6.32
CA ILE A 51 0.85 -19.17 7.67
C ILE A 51 -0.33 -18.56 8.43
N ALA A 52 -1.15 -17.75 7.75
CA ALA A 52 -2.33 -17.09 8.33
C ALA A 52 -3.49 -18.04 8.67
N GLN A 53 -3.32 -19.37 8.54
CA GLN A 53 -4.29 -20.34 9.04
C GLN A 53 -4.28 -20.44 10.58
N SER A 54 -3.17 -20.10 11.24
CA SER A 54 -3.10 -20.01 12.71
C SER A 54 -3.29 -18.59 13.21
N GLN A 55 -3.75 -18.43 14.46
CA GLN A 55 -3.94 -17.12 15.08
C GLN A 55 -2.61 -16.38 15.28
N GLU A 56 -1.55 -17.11 15.65
CA GLU A 56 -0.20 -16.59 15.78
C GLU A 56 0.34 -16.14 14.42
N GLY A 57 0.14 -16.96 13.38
CA GLY A 57 0.57 -16.64 12.03
C GLY A 57 -0.11 -15.38 11.49
N LYS A 58 -1.43 -15.24 11.70
CA LYS A 58 -2.17 -14.01 11.36
C LYS A 58 -1.57 -12.77 11.98
N LYS A 59 -1.23 -12.81 13.27
CA LYS A 59 -0.60 -11.67 13.98
C LYS A 59 0.74 -11.30 13.35
N VAL A 60 1.57 -12.30 13.03
CA VAL A 60 2.88 -12.07 12.37
C VAL A 60 2.69 -11.43 10.99
N ILE A 61 1.79 -11.98 10.16
CA ILE A 61 1.53 -11.44 8.82
C ILE A 61 0.95 -10.03 8.89
N HIS A 62 0.03 -9.77 9.84
CA HIS A 62 -0.52 -8.43 10.07
C HIS A 62 0.58 -7.43 10.41
N SER A 63 1.43 -7.72 11.41
CA SER A 63 2.54 -6.84 11.78
C SER A 63 3.49 -6.58 10.60
N ALA A 64 3.83 -7.60 9.81
CA ALA A 64 4.65 -7.41 8.61
C ALA A 64 3.97 -6.51 7.56
N ARG A 65 2.67 -6.67 7.32
CA ARG A 65 1.92 -5.91 6.30
C ARG A 65 1.57 -4.48 6.74
N THR A 66 1.54 -4.21 8.04
CA THR A 66 1.18 -2.90 8.63
C THR A 66 2.40 -2.09 9.08
N GLU A 67 3.37 -2.69 9.76
CA GLU A 67 4.51 -1.98 10.36
C GLU A 67 5.68 -1.85 9.38
N MET A 68 6.13 -2.97 8.82
CA MET A 68 7.32 -3.00 7.95
C MET A 68 7.16 -2.09 6.74
N ILE A 69 5.95 -1.97 6.19
CA ILE A 69 5.71 -1.07 5.07
C ILE A 69 5.97 0.38 5.43
N ARG A 70 5.53 0.83 6.62
CA ARG A 70 5.70 2.21 7.05
C ARG A 70 7.18 2.54 7.20
N ASP A 71 7.97 1.60 7.71
CA ASP A 71 9.40 1.80 7.87
C ASP A 71 10.16 1.82 6.54
N ILE A 72 9.74 1.02 5.56
CA ILE A 72 10.35 1.04 4.22
C ILE A 72 10.09 2.38 3.53
N TYR A 73 8.88 2.94 3.64
CA TYR A 73 8.59 4.26 3.05
C TYR A 73 9.35 5.40 3.71
N LYS A 74 9.73 5.29 4.99
CA LYS A 74 10.62 6.27 5.64
C LYS A 74 12.03 6.23 5.08
N GLN A 75 12.48 5.07 4.60
CA GLN A 75 13.83 4.90 4.04
C GLN A 75 13.86 5.25 2.55
N LYS A 76 12.80 4.91 1.81
CA LYS A 76 12.73 5.08 0.37
C LYS A 76 11.29 5.32 -0.08
N ILE A 77 11.01 6.53 -0.54
CA ILE A 77 9.79 6.84 -1.26
C ILE A 77 9.88 6.19 -2.65
N PRO A 78 8.81 5.56 -3.16
CA PRO A 78 8.82 4.94 -4.49
C PRO A 78 9.11 5.99 -5.58
N GLU A 79 10.03 5.65 -6.48
CA GLU A 79 10.37 6.48 -7.62
C GLU A 79 9.12 6.78 -8.48
N GLY A 80 8.93 8.03 -8.88
CA GLY A 80 7.77 8.47 -9.65
C GLY A 80 6.55 8.85 -8.81
N MET A 81 6.51 8.51 -7.51
CA MET A 81 5.32 8.76 -6.67
C MET A 81 5.07 10.26 -6.48
N GLU A 82 6.08 11.00 -6.04
CA GLU A 82 5.98 12.44 -5.80
C GLU A 82 5.85 13.21 -7.11
N GLU A 83 6.48 12.74 -8.18
CA GLU A 83 6.41 13.35 -9.52
C GLU A 83 5.00 13.26 -10.11
N ILE A 84 4.31 12.12 -9.94
CA ILE A 84 2.93 11.94 -10.44
C ILE A 84 1.96 12.91 -9.78
N VAL A 85 2.13 13.18 -8.49
CA VAL A 85 1.21 14.03 -7.72
C VAL A 85 1.72 15.47 -7.55
N GLY A 86 2.96 15.76 -7.92
CA GLY A 86 3.58 17.08 -7.84
C GLY A 86 3.80 17.58 -6.40
N SER A 87 3.91 16.67 -5.43
CA SER A 87 3.85 16.99 -4.01
C SER A 87 4.65 15.98 -3.18
N LYS A 88 5.30 16.45 -2.11
CA LYS A 88 6.12 15.60 -1.25
C LYS A 88 5.27 14.72 -0.35
N LEU A 89 5.63 13.45 -0.19
CA LEU A 89 4.98 12.55 0.76
C LEU A 89 5.45 12.89 2.18
N LEU A 90 4.50 13.22 3.06
CA LEU A 90 4.79 13.54 4.46
C LEU A 90 4.55 12.34 5.37
N HIS A 91 3.41 11.65 5.18
CA HIS A 91 3.00 10.56 6.06
C HIS A 91 2.40 9.39 5.27
N LEU A 92 2.63 8.18 5.80
CA LEU A 92 1.97 6.96 5.35
C LEU A 92 1.33 6.26 6.56
N PHE A 93 0.02 6.07 6.45
CA PHE A 93 -0.73 5.14 7.29
C PHE A 93 -1.09 3.94 6.45
N SER A 94 -0.96 2.74 7.00
CA SER A 94 -1.34 1.51 6.31
C SER A 94 -1.79 0.52 7.35
N ASP A 95 -2.84 -0.24 7.03
CA ASP A 95 -3.27 -1.37 7.82
C ASP A 95 -3.86 -2.49 6.94
N ALA A 96 -3.84 -3.71 7.46
CA ALA A 96 -4.23 -4.90 6.71
C ALA A 96 -5.26 -5.74 7.46
N LYS A 97 -6.28 -6.23 6.75
CA LYS A 97 -7.26 -7.18 7.27
C LYS A 97 -6.99 -8.55 6.64
N ILE A 98 -6.26 -9.38 7.37
CA ILE A 98 -5.72 -10.66 6.88
C ILE A 98 -6.84 -11.64 6.49
N GLU A 99 -7.93 -11.67 7.25
CA GLU A 99 -9.13 -12.47 6.98
C GLU A 99 -9.77 -12.17 5.63
N GLU A 100 -9.70 -10.92 5.19
CA GLU A 100 -10.32 -10.45 3.94
C GLU A 100 -9.29 -10.28 2.82
N ASP A 101 -8.03 -10.66 3.05
CA ASP A 101 -6.93 -10.52 2.10
C ASP A 101 -6.86 -9.10 1.51
N MET A 102 -7.01 -8.10 2.38
CA MET A 102 -7.08 -6.69 1.98
C MET A 102 -6.22 -5.77 2.84
N ALA A 103 -5.87 -4.61 2.29
CA ALA A 103 -5.20 -3.55 3.01
C ALA A 103 -5.66 -2.18 2.52
N VAL A 104 -5.58 -1.19 3.41
CA VAL A 104 -5.79 0.21 3.07
C VAL A 104 -4.53 0.98 3.41
N SER A 105 -4.13 1.87 2.51
CA SER A 105 -3.05 2.84 2.75
C SER A 105 -3.54 4.25 2.50
N VAL A 106 -3.18 5.18 3.39
CA VAL A 106 -3.43 6.61 3.25
C VAL A 106 -2.08 7.30 3.17
N PHE A 107 -1.81 7.90 2.03
CA PHE A 107 -0.63 8.71 1.74
C PHE A 107 -1.04 10.17 1.92
N ILE A 108 -0.35 10.92 2.79
CA ILE A 108 -0.61 12.35 3.02
C ILE A 108 0.54 13.14 2.44
N PHE A 109 0.22 14.09 1.56
CA PHE A 109 1.17 14.92 0.84
C PHE A 109 1.20 16.36 1.37
N GLU A 110 2.26 17.09 1.05
CA GLU A 110 2.48 18.48 1.48
C GLU A 110 1.44 19.47 0.93
N LYS A 111 0.91 19.20 -0.26
CA LYS A 111 -0.02 20.04 -1.02
C LYS A 111 -1.17 19.20 -1.56
N THR A 112 -2.29 19.84 -1.88
CA THR A 112 -3.44 19.24 -2.59
C THR A 112 -2.99 18.57 -3.89
N ILE A 113 -3.47 17.34 -4.14
CA ILE A 113 -3.05 16.47 -5.25
C ILE A 113 -4.19 16.08 -6.21
N GLU A 114 -5.43 16.43 -5.85
CA GLU A 114 -6.64 16.21 -6.67
C GLU A 114 -6.56 16.88 -8.05
#